data_AF-A0A955GQF5-F1
#
_entry.id   AF-A0A955GQF5-F1
#
_cell.length_a   1.000
_cell.length_b   1.000
_cell.length_c   1.000
_cell.angle_alpha   90.00
_cell.angle_beta   90.00
_cell.angle_gamma   90.00
#
_symmetry.space_group_name_H-M   'P 1'
#
loop_
_entity.id
_entity.type
_entity.pdbx_description
1 polymer ?
#
loop_
_entity_poly.entity_id
_entity_poly.type
_entity_poly.pdbx_seq_one_letter_code
_entity_poly.pdbx_strand_id
1 'polypeptide(L)'
;MHIIGNTVHPSELLQHETKRRAVVKFLFIIILFFGYFSIIAHRYGVQDGILVTAVTWSFFVLCTPIADAGFLLDFPLRLITKIKMLYSEIIVWILAVIINVYVYAVHQEVYQTTKLVSLFKHILEQPFPMWSIIAISAIGTFISIRFGDELIDTVKHHERTYYQKHKHRHRLWIMVFGFILILVLYDFMLKQLGVELPI
;
A
#
# COMPACT_ATOMS: atom_id res chain seq x y z
N MET A 1 -20.62 35.39 -5.71
CA MET A 1 -20.71 33.91 -5.68
C MET A 1 -20.16 33.38 -7.00
N HIS A 2 -18.86 33.09 -7.06
CA HIS A 2 -18.23 32.44 -8.22
C HIS A 2 -16.90 31.82 -7.75
N ILE A 3 -16.92 30.52 -7.49
CA ILE A 3 -15.70 29.69 -7.47
C ILE A 3 -16.04 28.46 -8.29
N ILE A 4 -15.77 28.53 -9.59
CA ILE A 4 -15.83 27.37 -10.49
C ILE A 4 -14.43 26.78 -10.53
N GLY A 5 -14.38 25.45 -10.35
CA GLY A 5 -13.19 24.68 -10.10
C GLY A 5 -12.10 24.86 -11.15
N ASN A 6 -10.88 25.01 -10.65
CA ASN A 6 -9.68 24.89 -11.46
C ASN A 6 -9.50 23.41 -11.81
N THR A 7 -9.96 23.01 -12.99
CA THR A 7 -9.71 21.68 -13.56
C THR A 7 -8.23 21.58 -13.88
N VAL A 8 -7.51 20.78 -13.11
CA VAL A 8 -6.07 20.55 -13.32
C VAL A 8 -5.90 19.85 -14.67
N HIS A 9 -5.32 20.57 -15.64
CA HIS A 9 -5.06 20.03 -16.98
C HIS A 9 -3.93 18.98 -16.92
N PRO A 10 -4.07 17.80 -17.57
CA PRO A 10 -3.05 16.74 -17.56
C PRO A 10 -1.67 17.19 -18.07
N SER A 11 -1.63 18.23 -18.91
CA SER A 11 -0.42 18.78 -19.50
C SER A 11 0.49 19.51 -18.49
N GLU A 12 -0.06 20.11 -17.42
CA GLU A 12 0.73 20.77 -16.38
C GLU A 12 1.42 19.79 -15.41
N LEU A 13 0.92 18.55 -15.30
CA LEU A 13 1.58 17.50 -14.51
C LEU A 13 2.93 17.07 -15.10
N LEU A 14 3.12 17.26 -16.42
CA LEU A 14 4.30 16.78 -17.15
C LEU A 14 5.47 17.79 -17.17
N GLN A 15 5.26 19.04 -16.77
CA GLN A 15 6.29 20.10 -16.88
C GLN A 15 7.31 20.12 -15.73
N HIS A 16 7.00 19.53 -14.57
CA HIS A 16 7.95 19.43 -13.44
C HIS A 16 8.54 18.01 -13.34
N GLU A 17 9.87 17.88 -13.36
CA GLU A 17 10.57 16.59 -13.31
C GLU A 17 10.12 15.66 -12.17
N THR A 18 9.84 16.24 -11.00
CA THR A 18 9.38 15.51 -9.81
C THR A 18 7.98 14.91 -9.99
N LYS A 19 7.07 15.65 -10.65
CA LYS A 19 5.70 15.20 -10.92
C LYS A 19 5.69 14.13 -12.02
N ARG A 20 6.52 14.30 -13.06
CA ARG A 20 6.67 13.31 -14.13
C ARG A 20 7.11 11.94 -13.60
N ARG A 21 8.08 11.88 -12.68
CA ARG A 21 8.48 10.61 -12.04
C ARG A 21 7.34 9.94 -11.28
N ALA A 22 6.51 10.72 -10.57
CA ALA A 22 5.36 10.18 -9.85
C ALA A 22 4.30 9.59 -10.81
N VAL A 23 3.98 10.30 -11.90
CA VAL A 23 3.05 9.81 -12.93
C VAL A 23 3.57 8.53 -13.61
N VAL A 24 4.87 8.46 -13.92
CA VAL A 24 5.46 7.25 -14.53
C VAL A 24 5.37 6.05 -13.58
N LYS A 25 5.67 6.24 -12.29
CA LYS A 25 5.48 5.18 -11.27
C LYS A 25 4.02 4.74 -11.17
N PHE A 26 3.09 5.69 -11.20
CA PHE A 26 1.65 5.41 -11.17
C PHE A 26 1.21 4.59 -12.37
N LEU A 27 1.61 4.97 -13.57
CA LEU A 27 1.32 4.23 -14.79
C LEU A 27 1.89 2.82 -14.76
N PHE A 28 3.12 2.65 -14.25
CA PHE A 28 3.73 1.33 -14.08
C PHE A 28 2.91 0.44 -13.13
N ILE A 29 2.48 0.99 -11.99
CA ILE A 29 1.64 0.26 -11.02
C ILE A 29 0.28 -0.10 -11.63
N ILE A 30 -0.34 0.82 -12.37
CA ILE A 30 -1.58 0.55 -13.12
C ILE A 30 -1.37 -0.62 -14.09
N ILE A 31 -0.32 -0.60 -14.90
CA ILE A 31 -0.04 -1.66 -15.87
C ILE A 31 0.14 -3.00 -15.17
N LEU A 32 0.89 -3.04 -14.07
CA LEU A 32 1.07 -4.25 -13.27
C LEU A 32 -0.26 -4.75 -12.70
N PHE A 33 -1.07 -3.85 -12.13
CA PHE A 33 -2.37 -4.16 -11.54
C PHE A 33 -3.35 -4.71 -12.58
N PHE A 34 -3.49 -4.04 -13.72
CA PHE A 34 -4.35 -4.52 -14.82
C PHE A 34 -3.82 -5.79 -15.46
N GLY A 35 -2.50 -5.95 -15.59
CA GLY A 35 -1.89 -7.20 -16.07
C GLY A 35 -2.19 -8.38 -15.16
N TYR A 36 -2.03 -8.19 -13.84
CA TYR A 36 -2.41 -9.20 -12.85
C TYR A 36 -3.91 -9.51 -12.90
N PHE A 37 -4.75 -8.48 -12.92
CA PHE A 37 -6.20 -8.63 -13.07
C PHE A 37 -6.58 -9.44 -14.31
N SER A 38 -6.01 -9.12 -15.48
CA SER A 38 -6.29 -9.85 -16.72
C SER A 38 -5.92 -11.34 -16.63
N ILE A 39 -4.80 -11.67 -15.97
CA ILE A 39 -4.38 -13.06 -15.77
C ILE A 39 -5.38 -13.80 -14.86
N ILE A 40 -5.77 -13.20 -13.74
CA ILE A 40 -6.71 -13.81 -12.81
C ILE A 40 -8.11 -13.92 -13.42
N ALA A 41 -8.58 -12.86 -14.09
CA ALA A 41 -9.89 -12.83 -14.75
C ALA A 41 -10.00 -13.90 -15.85
N HIS A 42 -8.93 -14.17 -16.59
CA HIS A 42 -8.90 -15.26 -17.57
C HIS A 42 -8.96 -16.64 -16.90
N ARG A 43 -8.39 -16.79 -15.70
CA ARG A 43 -8.28 -18.10 -15.03
C ARG A 43 -9.49 -18.47 -14.16
N TYR A 44 -10.06 -17.48 -13.46
CA TYR A 44 -11.12 -17.69 -12.46
C TYR A 44 -12.44 -17.00 -12.83
N GLY A 45 -12.49 -16.28 -13.96
CA GLY A 45 -13.64 -15.48 -14.37
C GLY A 45 -13.54 -14.03 -13.91
N VAL A 46 -14.32 -13.15 -14.55
CA VAL A 46 -14.21 -11.69 -14.34
C VAL A 46 -14.65 -11.28 -12.93
N GLN A 47 -15.72 -11.87 -12.40
CA GLN A 47 -16.26 -11.55 -11.07
C GLN A 47 -15.24 -11.86 -9.97
N ASP A 48 -14.75 -13.11 -9.94
CA ASP A 48 -13.71 -13.52 -8.99
C ASP A 48 -12.40 -12.78 -9.24
N GLY A 49 -12.08 -12.48 -10.51
CA GLY A 49 -10.91 -11.68 -10.87
C GLY A 49 -10.88 -10.31 -10.21
N ILE A 50 -12.03 -9.61 -10.13
CA ILE A 50 -12.12 -8.31 -9.46
C ILE A 50 -11.90 -8.48 -7.97
N LEU A 51 -12.56 -9.45 -7.34
CA LEU A 51 -12.48 -9.67 -5.89
C LEU A 51 -11.08 -10.12 -5.47
N VAL A 52 -10.49 -11.09 -6.16
CA VAL A 52 -9.12 -11.58 -5.91
C VAL A 52 -8.12 -10.44 -6.06
N THR A 53 -8.28 -9.58 -7.08
CA THR A 53 -7.38 -8.45 -7.28
C THR A 53 -7.54 -7.40 -6.18
N ALA A 54 -8.77 -7.09 -5.77
CA ALA A 54 -9.04 -6.16 -4.68
C ALA A 54 -8.48 -6.67 -3.34
N VAL A 55 -8.63 -7.97 -3.05
CA VAL A 55 -8.06 -8.60 -1.84
C VAL A 55 -6.54 -8.67 -1.91
N THR A 56 -5.97 -8.94 -3.09
CA THR A 56 -4.51 -8.89 -3.30
C THR A 56 -3.96 -7.49 -3.03
N TRP A 57 -4.64 -6.45 -3.51
CA TRP A 57 -4.25 -5.08 -3.23
C TRP A 57 -4.36 -4.73 -1.75
N SER A 58 -5.45 -5.14 -1.08
CA SER A 58 -5.63 -4.87 0.34
C SER A 58 -4.63 -5.63 1.22
N PHE A 59 -4.16 -6.82 0.79
CA PHE A 59 -3.01 -7.49 1.41
C PHE A 59 -1.76 -6.60 1.39
N PHE A 60 -1.43 -5.99 0.27
CA PHE A 60 -0.26 -5.10 0.20
C PHE A 60 -0.42 -3.87 1.10
N VAL A 61 -1.60 -3.26 1.12
CA VAL A 61 -1.90 -2.11 1.98
C VAL A 61 -1.75 -2.45 3.47
N LEU A 62 -2.28 -3.61 3.89
CA LEU A 62 -2.38 -3.96 5.30
C LEU A 62 -1.13 -4.69 5.83
N CYS A 63 -0.47 -5.51 5.02
CA CYS A 63 0.61 -6.39 5.46
C CYS A 63 2.01 -5.90 5.06
N THR A 64 2.16 -4.82 4.28
CA THR A 64 3.48 -4.26 3.96
C THR A 64 3.69 -2.87 4.56
N PRO A 65 4.83 -2.61 5.24
CA PRO A 65 5.12 -1.33 5.89
C PRO A 65 5.63 -0.32 4.85
N ILE A 66 4.89 -0.17 3.77
CA ILE A 66 5.24 0.63 2.61
C ILE A 66 4.15 1.69 2.46
N ALA A 67 4.52 2.94 2.73
CA ALA A 67 3.63 4.11 2.57
C ALA A 67 3.11 4.34 1.13
N ASP A 68 3.65 3.62 0.16
CA ASP A 68 3.23 3.63 -1.24
C ASP A 68 2.45 2.34 -1.63
N ALA A 69 2.16 1.41 -0.72
CA ALA A 69 1.35 0.23 -1.05
C ALA A 69 -0.10 0.63 -1.43
N GLY A 70 -0.61 1.68 -0.79
CA GLY A 70 -1.87 2.33 -1.15
C GLY A 70 -1.83 3.21 -2.39
N PHE A 71 -0.68 3.35 -3.07
CA PHE A 71 -0.44 4.39 -4.09
C PHE A 71 -1.44 4.37 -5.26
N LEU A 72 -2.00 3.20 -5.59
CA LEU A 72 -3.03 3.05 -6.63
C LEU A 72 -4.24 3.96 -6.40
N LEU A 73 -4.68 4.10 -5.14
CA LEU A 73 -5.81 4.95 -4.77
C LEU A 73 -5.38 6.26 -4.10
N ASP A 74 -4.29 6.23 -3.33
CA ASP A 74 -3.75 7.40 -2.66
C ASP A 74 -3.32 8.50 -3.66
N PHE A 75 -2.68 8.15 -4.78
CA PHE A 75 -2.30 9.13 -5.81
C PHE A 75 -3.48 9.89 -6.45
N PRO A 76 -4.51 9.22 -7.02
CA PRO A 76 -5.65 9.92 -7.61
C PRO A 76 -6.48 10.69 -6.56
N LEU A 77 -6.65 10.12 -5.35
CA LEU A 77 -7.35 10.82 -4.27
C LEU A 77 -6.65 12.13 -3.92
N ARG A 78 -5.33 12.13 -3.77
CA ARG A 78 -4.55 13.36 -3.52
C ARG A 78 -4.61 14.34 -4.68
N LEU A 79 -4.60 13.86 -5.93
CA LEU A 79 -4.66 14.74 -7.09
C LEU A 79 -5.98 15.54 -7.13
N ILE A 80 -7.09 14.89 -6.78
CA ILE A 80 -8.42 15.49 -6.78
C ILE A 80 -8.66 16.34 -5.53
N THR A 81 -8.34 15.79 -4.34
CA THR A 81 -8.73 16.39 -3.05
C THR A 81 -7.66 17.29 -2.43
N LYS A 82 -6.39 17.19 -2.88
CA LYS A 82 -5.23 17.94 -2.36
C LYS A 82 -5.02 17.82 -0.84
N ILE A 83 -5.50 16.73 -0.23
CA ILE A 83 -5.31 16.44 1.20
C ILE A 83 -3.88 15.98 1.52
N LYS A 84 -3.49 16.07 2.80
CA LYS A 84 -2.19 15.57 3.27
C LYS A 84 -2.10 14.05 3.10
N MET A 85 -0.87 13.55 2.89
CA MET A 85 -0.57 12.12 2.66
C MET A 85 -1.10 11.23 3.79
N LEU A 86 -1.04 11.70 5.03
CA LEU A 86 -1.58 10.96 6.17
C LEU A 86 -3.08 10.65 6.04
N TYR A 87 -3.90 11.63 5.61
CA TYR A 87 -5.35 11.43 5.53
C TYR A 87 -5.74 10.53 4.37
N SER A 88 -5.08 10.65 3.22
CA SER A 88 -5.33 9.78 2.09
C SER A 88 -4.93 8.33 2.39
N GLU A 89 -3.84 8.11 3.14
CA GLU A 89 -3.45 6.76 3.58
C GLU A 89 -4.48 6.16 4.55
N ILE A 90 -5.00 6.94 5.51
CA ILE A 90 -6.07 6.48 6.41
C ILE A 90 -7.30 6.03 5.62
N ILE A 91 -7.71 6.79 4.61
CA ILE A 91 -8.85 6.44 3.75
C ILE A 91 -8.58 5.12 3.01
N VAL A 92 -7.38 4.96 2.45
CA VAL A 92 -6.99 3.74 1.74
C VAL A 92 -6.95 2.52 2.67
N TRP A 93 -6.44 2.69 3.88
CA TRP A 93 -6.45 1.65 4.92
C TRP A 93 -7.86 1.24 5.30
N ILE A 94 -8.75 2.20 5.57
CA ILE A 94 -10.16 1.93 5.89
C ILE A 94 -10.82 1.16 4.74
N LEU A 95 -10.58 1.58 3.49
CA LEU A 95 -11.14 0.90 2.32
C LEU A 95 -10.61 -0.53 2.18
N ALA A 96 -9.31 -0.75 2.43
CA ALA A 96 -8.70 -2.08 2.42
C ALA A 96 -9.33 -2.99 3.50
N VAL A 97 -9.59 -2.48 4.70
CA VAL A 97 -10.27 -3.23 5.76
C VAL A 97 -11.71 -3.54 5.35
N ILE A 98 -12.47 -2.56 4.84
CA ILE A 98 -13.86 -2.76 4.41
C ILE A 98 -13.96 -3.84 3.33
N ILE A 99 -13.08 -3.81 2.32
CA ILE A 99 -13.03 -4.82 1.26
C ILE A 99 -12.82 -6.20 1.86
N ASN A 100 -11.88 -6.36 2.79
CA ASN A 100 -11.62 -7.66 3.41
C ASN A 100 -12.78 -8.16 4.25
N VAL A 101 -13.40 -7.28 5.06
CA VAL A 101 -14.58 -7.63 5.86
C VAL A 101 -15.72 -8.09 4.94
N TYR A 102 -15.97 -7.36 3.85
CA TYR A 102 -17.01 -7.71 2.88
C TYR A 102 -16.74 -9.05 2.19
N VAL A 103 -15.54 -9.23 1.62
CA VAL A 103 -15.19 -10.48 0.90
C VAL A 103 -15.14 -11.66 1.86
N TYR A 104 -14.66 -11.47 3.09
CA TYR A 104 -14.65 -12.53 4.10
C TYR A 104 -16.06 -12.97 4.51
N ALA A 105 -17.01 -12.03 4.61
CA ALA A 105 -18.38 -12.33 5.02
C ALA A 105 -19.25 -12.94 3.89
N VAL A 106 -19.01 -12.56 2.63
CA VAL A 106 -19.88 -12.89 1.50
C VAL A 106 -19.26 -13.88 0.51
N HIS A 107 -17.93 -13.82 0.34
CA HIS A 107 -17.21 -14.52 -0.75
C HIS A 107 -15.94 -15.20 -0.24
N GLN A 108 -16.08 -16.06 0.77
CA GLN A 108 -14.94 -16.71 1.42
C GLN A 108 -14.14 -17.61 0.45
N GLU A 109 -14.77 -18.07 -0.63
CA GLU A 109 -14.17 -18.84 -1.73
C GLU A 109 -13.05 -18.08 -2.47
N VAL A 110 -13.13 -16.75 -2.53
CA VAL A 110 -12.12 -15.89 -3.17
C VAL A 110 -10.73 -16.12 -2.55
N TYR A 111 -10.71 -16.42 -1.24
CA TYR A 111 -9.47 -16.65 -0.53
C TYR A 111 -8.78 -17.98 -0.85
N GLN A 112 -9.40 -18.90 -1.58
CA GLN A 112 -8.78 -20.17 -1.96
C GLN A 112 -8.19 -20.15 -3.37
N THR A 113 -8.33 -19.05 -4.09
CA THR A 113 -7.93 -18.93 -5.51
C THR A 113 -6.42 -18.95 -5.71
N THR A 114 -5.69 -18.16 -4.93
CA THR A 114 -4.24 -18.02 -5.04
C THR A 114 -3.56 -18.21 -3.69
N LYS A 115 -2.30 -18.65 -3.70
CA LYS A 115 -1.51 -18.85 -2.48
C LYS A 115 -1.43 -17.56 -1.65
N LEU A 116 -1.25 -16.41 -2.30
CA LEU A 116 -1.17 -15.11 -1.63
C LEU A 116 -2.46 -14.74 -0.89
N VAL A 117 -3.60 -14.95 -1.52
CA VAL A 117 -4.89 -14.61 -0.91
C VAL A 117 -5.24 -15.64 0.18
N SER A 118 -4.93 -16.92 -0.01
CA SER A 118 -5.10 -17.97 1.02
C SER A 118 -4.26 -17.70 2.26
N LEU A 119 -3.02 -17.29 2.04
CA LEU A 119 -2.12 -16.82 3.07
C LEU A 119 -2.70 -15.60 3.81
N PHE A 120 -3.27 -14.64 3.07
CA PHE A 120 -3.88 -13.47 3.68
C PHE A 120 -5.11 -13.82 4.53
N LYS A 121 -5.95 -14.75 4.08
CA LYS A 121 -7.04 -15.30 4.91
C LYS A 121 -6.53 -15.83 6.24
N HIS A 122 -5.43 -16.58 6.19
CA HIS A 122 -4.83 -17.12 7.38
C HIS A 122 -4.35 -16.03 8.35
N ILE A 123 -3.79 -14.93 7.82
CA ILE A 123 -3.43 -13.75 8.62
C ILE A 123 -4.67 -13.12 9.28
N LEU A 124 -5.80 -13.05 8.57
CA LEU A 124 -7.03 -12.44 9.08
C LEU A 124 -7.72 -13.33 10.14
N GLU A 125 -7.75 -14.64 9.94
CA GLU A 125 -8.43 -15.61 10.82
C GLU A 125 -7.71 -15.85 12.15
N GLN A 126 -6.39 -15.66 12.21
CA GLN A 126 -5.58 -15.92 13.40
C GLN A 126 -5.12 -14.62 14.07
N PRO A 127 -5.84 -14.09 15.08
CA PRO A 127 -5.49 -12.82 15.70
C PRO A 127 -4.12 -12.82 16.37
N PHE A 128 -3.72 -13.93 17.01
CA PHE A 128 -2.38 -14.09 17.57
C PHE A 128 -1.70 -15.30 16.92
N PRO A 129 -0.50 -15.15 16.30
CA PRO A 129 0.36 -13.96 16.24
C PRO A 129 0.17 -13.10 14.98
N MET A 130 -0.69 -13.46 14.03
CA MET A 130 -0.65 -12.88 12.68
C MET A 130 -1.04 -11.41 12.60
N TRP A 131 -1.93 -10.92 13.48
CA TRP A 131 -2.26 -9.50 13.49
C TRP A 131 -1.08 -8.61 13.90
N SER A 132 -0.02 -9.18 14.50
CA SER A 132 1.23 -8.45 14.71
C SER A 132 1.84 -7.96 13.39
N ILE A 133 1.67 -8.70 12.29
CA ILE A 133 2.13 -8.30 10.95
C ILE A 133 1.39 -7.03 10.52
N ILE A 134 0.06 -7.02 10.67
CA ILE A 134 -0.78 -5.85 10.34
C ILE A 134 -0.43 -4.67 11.25
N ALA A 135 -0.24 -4.89 12.55
CA ALA A 135 0.10 -3.84 13.50
C ALA A 135 1.48 -3.22 13.22
N ILE A 136 2.51 -4.05 12.99
CA ILE A 136 3.86 -3.60 12.62
C ILE A 136 3.83 -2.86 11.29
N SER A 137 3.06 -3.37 10.32
CA SER A 137 2.83 -2.73 9.03
C SER A 137 2.20 -1.35 9.19
N ALA A 138 1.11 -1.23 9.95
CA ALA A 138 0.45 0.04 10.26
C ALA A 138 1.42 1.03 10.90
N ILE A 139 2.13 0.60 11.94
CA ILE A 139 3.11 1.42 12.65
C ILE A 139 4.19 1.91 11.68
N GLY A 140 4.78 1.01 10.88
CA GLY A 140 5.81 1.35 9.90
C GLY A 140 5.33 2.34 8.86
N THR A 141 4.13 2.13 8.32
CA THR A 141 3.51 2.98 7.30
C THR A 141 3.22 4.38 7.85
N PHE A 142 2.50 4.49 8.97
CA PHE A 142 2.13 5.79 9.53
C PHE A 142 3.34 6.58 10.07
N ILE A 143 4.32 5.89 10.68
CA ILE A 143 5.57 6.53 11.08
C ILE A 143 6.32 7.05 9.84
N SER A 144 6.44 6.25 8.77
CA SER A 144 7.12 6.66 7.54
C SER A 144 6.46 7.87 6.88
N ILE A 145 5.12 7.94 6.91
CA ILE A 145 4.36 9.07 6.37
C ILE A 145 4.53 10.31 7.24
N ARG A 146 4.38 10.20 8.56
CA ARG A 146 4.55 11.34 9.48
C ARG A 146 5.93 11.94 9.35
N PHE A 147 6.97 11.11 9.29
CA PHE A 147 8.33 11.59 9.02
C PHE A 147 8.47 12.22 7.63
N GLY A 148 7.79 11.69 6.61
CA GLY A 148 7.75 12.24 5.26
C GLY A 148 7.12 13.63 5.19
N ASP A 149 5.96 13.82 5.82
CA ASP A 149 5.22 15.09 5.87
C ASP A 149 5.99 16.12 6.72
N GLU A 150 6.50 15.76 7.91
CA GLU A 150 7.30 16.65 8.76
C GLU A 150 8.60 17.11 8.07
N LEU A 151 9.21 16.25 7.24
CA LEU A 151 10.39 16.60 6.43
C LEU A 151 10.08 17.70 5.41
N ILE A 152 8.95 17.61 4.71
CA ILE A 152 8.57 18.58 3.68
C ILE A 152 8.20 19.93 4.29
N ASP A 153 7.51 19.91 5.44
CA ASP A 153 7.09 21.13 6.14
C ASP A 153 8.28 21.85 6.81
N THR A 154 9.25 21.12 7.37
CA THR A 154 10.46 21.74 7.96
C THR A 154 11.38 22.35 6.88
N VAL A 155 11.46 21.74 5.69
CA VAL A 155 12.27 22.25 4.56
C VAL A 155 11.71 23.56 3.98
N LYS A 156 10.40 23.82 4.13
CA LYS A 156 9.81 25.12 3.74
C LYS A 156 10.17 26.26 4.69
N HIS A 157 10.66 25.97 5.91
CA HIS A 157 10.90 26.97 6.95
C HIS A 157 12.35 27.12 7.40
N HIS A 158 13.31 26.39 6.83
CA HIS A 158 14.71 26.57 7.18
C HIS A 158 15.63 26.49 5.98
N GLU A 159 16.44 27.53 5.84
CA GLU A 159 17.49 27.64 4.85
C GLU A 159 18.47 26.47 4.90
N ARG A 160 18.96 26.20 3.69
CA ARG A 160 19.88 25.19 3.18
C ARG A 160 21.05 24.75 4.09
N THR A 161 21.44 23.49 3.83
CA THR A 161 22.78 22.87 3.95
C THR A 161 23.32 22.52 5.33
N TYR A 162 22.95 21.33 5.84
CA TYR A 162 23.91 20.30 6.34
C TYR A 162 23.21 18.99 6.77
N TYR A 163 21.91 19.03 7.09
CA TYR A 163 21.19 17.93 7.76
C TYR A 163 20.45 16.92 6.86
N GLN A 164 20.67 16.91 5.54
CA GLN A 164 19.89 16.04 4.62
C GLN A 164 20.45 14.62 4.43
N LYS A 165 21.70 14.35 4.80
CA LYS A 165 22.36 13.07 4.44
C LYS A 165 22.08 11.90 5.40
N HIS A 166 21.84 12.15 6.69
CA HIS A 166 21.59 11.08 7.67
C HIS A 166 20.09 10.73 7.84
N LYS A 167 19.19 11.71 7.69
CA LYS A 167 17.75 11.52 7.95
C LYS A 167 17.06 10.63 6.91
N HIS A 168 17.44 10.71 5.63
CA HIS A 168 16.91 9.83 4.58
C HIS A 168 17.44 8.38 4.70
N ARG A 169 18.64 8.21 5.26
CA ARG A 169 19.25 6.89 5.52
C ARG A 169 18.49 6.16 6.62
N HIS A 170 18.11 6.86 7.71
CA HIS A 170 17.33 6.26 8.80
C HIS A 170 15.93 5.80 8.36
N ARG A 171 15.22 6.57 7.53
CA ARG A 171 13.91 6.15 6.97
C ARG A 171 14.02 4.85 6.18
N LEU A 172 15.06 4.73 5.35
CA LEU A 172 15.32 3.54 4.55
C LEU A 172 15.66 2.34 5.45
N TRP A 173 16.47 2.54 6.49
CA TRP A 173 16.77 1.51 7.48
C TRP A 173 15.55 1.04 8.28
N ILE A 174 14.65 1.94 8.67
CA ILE A 174 13.41 1.56 9.39
C ILE A 174 12.49 0.74 8.49
N MET A 175 12.33 1.12 7.22
CA MET A 175 11.57 0.34 6.25
C MET A 175 12.19 -1.03 5.98
N VAL A 176 13.51 -1.08 5.76
CA VAL A 176 14.24 -2.34 5.53
C VAL A 176 14.18 -3.23 6.77
N PHE A 177 14.34 -2.65 7.96
CA PHE A 177 14.20 -3.37 9.23
C PHE A 177 12.79 -3.91 9.42
N GLY A 178 11.75 -3.10 9.19
CA GLY A 178 10.35 -3.54 9.27
C GLY A 178 10.02 -4.63 8.24
N PHE A 179 10.53 -4.50 7.02
CA PHE A 179 10.38 -5.50 5.97
C PHE A 179 11.08 -6.82 6.33
N ILE A 180 12.33 -6.77 6.79
CA ILE A 180 13.07 -7.94 7.26
C ILE A 180 12.36 -8.58 8.47
N LEU A 181 11.90 -7.77 9.42
CA LEU A 181 11.18 -8.26 10.60
C LEU A 181 9.89 -8.98 10.20
N ILE A 182 9.17 -8.46 9.21
CA ILE A 182 7.97 -9.11 8.66
C ILE A 182 8.35 -10.42 7.97
N LEU A 183 9.42 -10.47 7.17
CA LEU A 183 9.89 -11.71 6.54
C LEU A 183 10.33 -12.76 7.57
N VAL A 184 10.99 -12.33 8.65
CA VAL A 184 11.39 -13.23 9.75
C VAL A 184 10.17 -13.73 10.52
N LEU A 185 9.21 -12.86 10.83
CA LEU A 185 7.91 -13.26 11.38
C LEU A 185 7.22 -14.26 10.44
N TYR A 186 7.25 -14.00 9.14
CA TYR A 186 6.70 -14.87 8.11
C TYR A 186 7.30 -16.27 8.15
N ASP A 187 8.63 -16.35 8.13
CA ASP A 187 9.36 -17.61 8.15
C ASP A 187 9.18 -18.36 9.48
N PHE A 188 9.24 -17.65 10.61
CA PHE A 188 8.97 -18.20 11.93
C PHE A 188 7.54 -18.77 12.04
N MET A 189 6.56 -18.04 11.49
CA MET A 189 5.14 -18.41 11.51
C MET A 189 4.86 -19.60 10.58
N LEU A 190 5.41 -19.62 9.37
CA LEU A 190 5.29 -20.74 8.43
C LEU A 190 5.89 -22.03 8.99
N LYS A 191 7.03 -21.92 9.71
CA LYS A 191 7.67 -23.05 10.40
C LYS A 191 6.82 -23.58 11.57
N GLN A 192 6.13 -22.72 12.32
CA GLN A 192 5.20 -23.16 13.36
C GLN A 192 3.93 -23.83 12.80
N LEU A 193 3.55 -23.51 11.57
CA LEU A 193 2.34 -24.04 10.92
C LEU A 193 2.52 -25.34 10.13
N GLY A 194 3.73 -25.89 10.07
CA GLY A 194 4.01 -27.13 9.33
C GLY A 194 3.86 -27.00 7.81
N VAL A 195 3.82 -25.77 7.28
CA VAL A 195 3.83 -25.52 5.83
C VAL A 195 5.29 -25.49 5.40
N GLU A 196 5.81 -26.63 4.96
CA GLU A 196 7.06 -26.66 4.20
C GLU A 196 6.84 -25.89 2.91
N LEU A 197 7.41 -24.69 2.81
CA LEU A 197 7.56 -24.04 1.52
C LEU A 197 8.46 -24.94 0.68
N PRO A 198 7.98 -25.50 -0.45
CA PRO A 198 8.89 -26.12 -1.40
C PRO A 198 9.66 -24.96 -2.02
N ILE A 199 10.86 -24.74 -1.49
CA ILE A 199 11.86 -23.87 -2.10
C ILE A 199 12.29 -24.51 -3.42
#